data_AF-A0A6J8A059-F1
#
_entry.id   AF-A0A6J8A059-F1
#
_cell.length_a   1.000
_cell.length_b   1.000
_cell.length_c   1.000
_cell.angle_alpha   90.00
_cell.angle_beta   90.00
_cell.angle_gamma   90.00
#
_symmetry.space_group_name_H-M   'P 1'
#
loop_
_entity.id
_entity.type
_entity.pdbx_description
1 polymer ?
#
loop_
_entity_poly.entity_id
_entity_poly.type
_entity_poly.pdbx_seq_one_letter_code
_entity_poly.pdbx_strand_id
1 'polypeptide(L)'
;MLAAFHLHLKGPALTWYNSLSDESKSDWKSVRILFKEKYVNSCGHRANALMHSEIFQNLTLSSGQSVEDFYCQIYEKGKLLAKPEHEMLSKFISGLPEQMSFFVRAGMPQDMQNALASTKMAEAYGYKRHDESVNAVGFFKNKSRDNRRTADDK
;
A
#
# COMPACT_ATOMS: atom_id res chain seq x y z
N MET A 1 2.28 40.89 15.59
CA MET A 1 1.70 39.60 15.13
C MET A 1 1.55 38.57 16.25
N LEU A 2 2.54 38.39 17.14
CA LEU A 2 2.45 37.47 18.30
C LEU A 2 1.29 37.77 19.27
N ALA A 3 1.03 39.04 19.58
CA ALA A 3 -0.09 39.45 20.44
C ALA A 3 -1.47 39.08 19.87
N ALA A 4 -1.61 38.91 18.55
CA ALA A 4 -2.87 38.47 17.97
C ALA A 4 -3.08 36.96 18.11
N PHE A 5 -2.01 36.16 18.13
CA PHE A 5 -2.11 34.70 18.18
C PHE A 5 -2.73 34.21 19.50
N HIS A 6 -2.32 34.77 20.63
CA HIS A 6 -2.86 34.38 21.93
C HIS A 6 -4.37 34.68 22.07
N LEU A 7 -4.90 35.67 21.34
CA LEU A 7 -6.32 36.02 21.35
C LEU A 7 -7.19 34.95 20.68
N HIS A 8 -6.60 34.17 19.78
CA HIS A 8 -7.28 33.08 19.10
C HIS A 8 -7.18 31.73 19.82
N LEU A 9 -6.35 31.64 20.87
CA LEU A 9 -6.21 30.43 21.66
C LEU A 9 -7.26 30.39 22.77
N LYS A 10 -7.90 29.23 22.95
CA LYS A 10 -8.89 28.98 24.01
C LYS A 10 -8.62 27.63 24.67
N GLY A 11 -9.03 27.51 25.93
CA GLY A 11 -8.95 26.25 26.68
C GLY A 11 -7.50 25.72 26.80
N PRO A 12 -7.26 24.41 26.59
CA PRO A 12 -5.94 23.79 26.77
C PRO A 12 -4.81 24.41 25.94
N ALA A 13 -5.12 24.96 24.77
CA ALA A 13 -4.13 25.62 23.90
C ALA A 13 -3.66 26.96 24.49
N LEU A 14 -4.54 27.69 25.18
CA LEU A 14 -4.18 28.92 25.88
C LEU A 14 -3.34 28.61 27.13
N THR A 15 -3.72 27.58 27.89
CA THR A 15 -2.96 27.11 29.06
C THR A 15 -1.54 26.69 28.67
N TRP A 16 -1.39 25.97 27.55
CA TRP A 16 -0.08 25.62 27.02
C TRP A 16 0.72 26.86 26.57
N TYR A 17 0.10 27.79 25.85
CA TYR A 17 0.83 28.99 25.39
C TYR A 17 1.34 29.81 26.58
N ASN A 18 0.53 29.91 27.64
CA ASN A 18 0.92 30.60 28.87
C ASN A 18 2.04 29.87 29.64
N SER A 19 2.16 28.55 29.49
CA SER A 19 3.24 27.77 30.13
C SER A 19 4.59 27.85 29.41
N LEU A 20 4.69 28.51 28.25
CA LEU A 20 5.96 28.72 27.55
C LEU A 20 6.78 29.84 28.20
N SER A 21 8.12 29.76 28.11
CA SER A 21 9.01 30.84 28.54
C SER A 21 8.87 32.07 27.64
N ASP A 22 9.16 33.26 28.18
CA ASP A 22 9.03 34.51 27.42
C ASP A 22 10.05 34.60 26.27
N GLU A 23 11.20 33.95 26.41
CA GLU A 23 12.18 33.74 25.34
C GLU A 23 11.57 33.00 24.14
N SER A 24 10.76 31.98 24.40
CA SER A 24 10.10 31.17 23.36
C SER A 24 8.93 31.89 22.69
N LYS A 25 8.36 32.90 23.36
CA LYS A 25 7.27 33.76 22.85
C LYS A 25 7.78 34.99 22.09
N SER A 26 9.08 35.24 22.10
CA SER A 26 9.68 36.42 21.45
C SER A 26 9.66 36.34 19.92
N ASP A 27 9.72 35.12 19.36
CA ASP A 27 9.71 34.87 17.92
C ASP A 27 8.50 34.02 17.50
N TRP A 28 7.79 34.50 16.47
CA TRP A 28 6.66 33.80 15.87
C TRP A 28 7.08 32.46 15.26
N LYS A 29 8.29 32.35 14.70
CA LYS A 29 8.77 31.09 14.12
C LYS A 29 8.90 30.02 15.21
N SER A 30 9.47 30.35 16.36
CA SER A 30 9.59 29.47 17.52
C SER A 30 8.23 29.02 18.04
N VAL A 31 7.30 29.96 18.24
CA VAL A 31 5.92 29.64 18.67
C VAL A 31 5.22 28.70 17.69
N ARG A 32 5.36 28.95 16.38
CA ARG A 32 4.76 28.11 15.33
C ARG A 32 5.33 26.71 15.31
N ILE A 33 6.64 26.55 15.51
CA ILE A 33 7.30 25.24 15.59
C ILE A 33 6.78 24.47 16.81
N LEU A 34 6.81 25.09 17.99
CA LEU A 34 6.34 24.47 19.24
C LEU A 34 4.85 24.12 19.19
N PHE A 35 4.03 24.96 18.56
CA PHE A 35 2.60 24.68 18.36
C PHE A 35 2.39 23.45 17.47
N LYS A 36 3.11 23.38 16.34
CA LYS A 36 3.07 22.22 15.45
C LYS A 36 3.57 20.97 16.15
N GLU A 37 4.65 21.06 16.90
CA GLU A 37 5.16 19.93 17.63
C GLU A 37 4.11 19.39 18.60
N LYS A 38 3.55 20.24 19.47
CA LYS A 38 2.62 19.81 20.50
C LYS A 38 1.25 19.35 19.98
N TYR A 39 0.68 20.05 18.99
CA TYR A 39 -0.70 19.80 18.55
C TYR A 39 -0.81 19.11 17.19
N VAL A 40 0.24 19.16 16.36
CA VAL A 40 0.26 18.51 15.04
C VAL A 40 1.08 17.22 15.07
N ASN A 41 2.21 17.19 15.77
CA ASN A 41 3.12 16.03 15.75
C ASN A 41 2.92 15.09 16.96
N SER A 42 2.68 15.61 18.16
CA SER A 42 2.80 14.80 19.39
C SER A 42 1.63 13.86 19.71
N CYS A 43 0.43 14.07 19.17
CA CYS A 43 -0.72 13.20 19.48
C CYS A 43 -1.18 12.33 18.29
N GLY A 44 -0.73 12.65 17.08
CA GLY A 44 -1.26 12.06 15.85
C GLY A 44 -0.26 11.26 15.04
N HIS A 45 1.03 11.20 15.36
CA HIS A 45 1.98 10.47 14.51
C HIS A 45 2.16 9.00 14.91
N ARG A 46 2.27 8.65 16.19
CA ARG A 46 2.51 7.25 16.59
C ARG A 46 1.26 6.36 16.49
N ALA A 47 0.13 6.78 17.06
CA ALA A 47 -1.11 6.02 16.97
C ALA A 47 -1.63 5.95 15.52
N ASN A 48 -1.50 7.04 14.76
CA ASN A 48 -1.90 7.06 13.36
C ASN A 48 -0.91 6.31 12.47
N ALA A 49 0.41 6.32 12.74
CA ALA A 49 1.36 5.49 12.02
C ALA A 49 1.12 4.00 12.27
N LEU A 50 0.76 3.59 13.50
CA LEU A 50 0.37 2.21 13.79
C LEU A 50 -0.90 1.82 13.01
N MET A 51 -1.94 2.65 13.05
CA MET A 51 -3.17 2.43 12.27
C MET A 51 -2.90 2.38 10.77
N HIS A 52 -2.13 3.32 10.22
CA HIS A 52 -1.76 3.35 8.82
C HIS A 52 -0.88 2.15 8.43
N SER A 53 -0.01 1.70 9.34
CA SER A 53 0.80 0.49 9.15
C SER A 53 -0.07 -0.75 9.07
N GLU A 54 -1.04 -0.92 9.97
CA GLU A 54 -1.99 -2.04 9.91
C GLU A 54 -2.82 -2.00 8.62
N ILE A 55 -3.34 -0.83 8.25
CA ILE A 55 -4.05 -0.66 6.98
C ILE A 55 -3.15 -1.07 5.82
N PHE A 56 -1.90 -0.59 5.78
CA PHE A 56 -0.95 -0.93 4.71
C PHE A 56 -0.67 -2.43 4.64
N GLN A 57 -0.50 -3.11 5.78
CA GLN A 57 -0.27 -4.56 5.81
C GLN A 57 -1.48 -5.36 5.33
N ASN A 58 -2.69 -4.87 5.54
CA ASN A 58 -3.93 -5.54 5.15
C ASN A 58 -4.44 -5.16 3.75
N LEU A 59 -3.74 -4.28 3.01
CA LEU A 59 -4.13 -3.93 1.66
C LEU A 59 -4.04 -5.15 0.72
N THR A 60 -5.15 -5.45 0.08
CA THR A 60 -5.29 -6.42 -1.01
C THR A 60 -6.17 -5.83 -2.09
N LEU A 61 -5.94 -6.22 -3.34
CA LEU A 61 -6.79 -5.83 -4.46
C LEU A 61 -8.21 -6.36 -4.20
N SER A 62 -9.19 -5.45 -4.23
CA SER A 62 -10.60 -5.82 -4.03
C SER A 62 -11.28 -6.21 -5.35
N SER A 63 -12.31 -7.07 -5.29
CA SER A 63 -12.97 -7.70 -6.46
C SER A 63 -13.63 -6.75 -7.49
N GLY A 64 -13.65 -5.44 -7.26
CA GLY A 64 -14.12 -4.42 -8.22
C GLY A 64 -13.17 -3.24 -8.39
N GLN A 65 -12.02 -3.27 -7.72
CA GLN A 65 -11.04 -2.19 -7.74
C GLN A 65 -10.17 -2.29 -8.99
N SER A 66 -9.81 -1.15 -9.61
CA SER A 66 -8.83 -1.15 -10.71
C SER A 66 -7.42 -1.42 -10.17
N VAL A 67 -6.55 -1.97 -11.02
CA VAL A 67 -5.15 -2.22 -10.63
C VAL A 67 -4.42 -0.89 -10.37
N GLU A 68 -4.74 0.15 -11.14
CA GLU A 68 -4.20 1.49 -10.99
C GLU A 68 -4.59 2.12 -9.65
N ASP A 69 -5.85 2.00 -9.23
CA ASP A 69 -6.28 2.53 -7.93
C ASP A 69 -5.57 1.81 -6.79
N PHE A 70 -5.41 0.49 -6.91
CA PHE A 70 -4.66 -0.29 -5.92
C PHE A 70 -3.19 0.14 -5.87
N TYR A 71 -2.55 0.32 -7.02
CA TYR A 71 -1.19 0.83 -7.13
C TYR A 71 -1.05 2.21 -6.44
N CYS A 72 -1.97 3.14 -6.72
CA CYS A 72 -1.98 4.47 -6.10
C CYS A 72 -2.11 4.37 -4.58
N GLN A 73 -3.00 3.51 -4.06
CA GLN A 73 -3.16 3.31 -2.62
C GLN A 73 -1.89 2.77 -1.95
N ILE A 74 -1.21 1.81 -2.57
CA ILE A 74 0.09 1.31 -2.07
C ILE A 74 1.11 2.44 -2.04
N TYR A 75 1.20 3.23 -3.12
CA TYR A 75 2.17 4.30 -3.23
C TYR A 75 1.93 5.41 -2.20
N GLU A 76 0.70 5.91 -2.08
CA GLU A 76 0.34 6.98 -1.14
C GLU A 76 0.56 6.56 0.31
N LYS A 77 0.07 5.37 0.69
CA LYS A 77 0.21 4.87 2.07
C LYS A 77 1.64 4.48 2.39
N GLY A 78 2.37 3.93 1.42
CA GLY A 78 3.79 3.63 1.56
C GLY A 78 4.62 4.90 1.76
N LYS A 79 4.36 5.96 0.99
CA LYS A 79 5.01 7.27 1.16
C LYS A 79 4.68 7.91 2.51
N LEU A 80 3.42 7.83 2.95
CA LEU A 80 3.01 8.33 4.27
C LEU A 80 3.76 7.64 5.42
N LEU A 81 4.04 6.34 5.28
CA LEU A 81 4.77 5.52 6.24
C LEU A 81 6.29 5.52 6.02
N ALA A 82 6.80 6.33 5.08
CA ALA A 82 8.21 6.37 4.69
C ALA A 82 8.79 4.97 4.33
N LYS A 83 7.97 4.13 3.68
CA LYS A 83 8.39 2.79 3.26
C LYS A 83 9.37 2.85 2.09
N PRO A 84 10.41 2.01 2.09
CA PRO A 84 11.30 1.91 0.95
C PRO A 84 10.57 1.26 -0.24
N GLU A 85 11.04 1.56 -1.45
CA GLU A 85 10.35 1.13 -2.68
C GLU A 85 10.23 -0.38 -2.82
N HIS A 86 11.26 -1.14 -2.41
CA HIS A 86 11.21 -2.60 -2.44
C HIS A 86 10.13 -3.19 -1.51
N GLU A 87 9.84 -2.55 -0.37
CA GLU A 87 8.73 -2.96 0.51
C GLU A 87 7.38 -2.64 -0.14
N MET A 88 7.25 -1.49 -0.81
CA MET A 88 6.04 -1.14 -1.55
C MET A 88 5.80 -2.10 -2.72
N LEU A 89 6.85 -2.48 -3.45
CA LEU A 89 6.82 -3.48 -4.51
C LEU A 89 6.39 -4.86 -3.99
N SER A 90 7.05 -5.34 -2.94
CA SER A 90 6.68 -6.60 -2.30
C SER A 90 5.22 -6.57 -1.83
N LYS A 91 4.78 -5.45 -1.25
CA LYS A 91 3.41 -5.29 -0.79
C LYS A 91 2.42 -5.30 -1.95
N PHE A 92 2.68 -4.55 -3.01
CA PHE A 92 1.86 -4.53 -4.22
C PHE A 92 1.67 -5.95 -4.77
N ILE A 93 2.76 -6.70 -5.00
CA ILE A 93 2.71 -8.07 -5.53
C ILE A 93 1.95 -9.01 -4.58
N SER A 94 2.20 -8.93 -3.26
CA SER A 94 1.54 -9.77 -2.26
C SER A 94 0.05 -9.49 -2.09
N GLY A 95 -0.40 -8.28 -2.45
CA GLY A 95 -1.80 -7.90 -2.36
C GLY A 95 -2.63 -8.27 -3.59
N LEU A 96 -2.02 -8.79 -4.66
CA LEU A 96 -2.74 -9.25 -5.86
C LEU A 96 -3.37 -10.64 -5.62
N PRO A 97 -4.41 -11.01 -6.38
CA PRO A 97 -4.93 -12.38 -6.42
C PRO A 97 -3.83 -13.39 -6.75
N GLU A 98 -3.92 -14.62 -6.23
CA GLU A 98 -2.84 -15.61 -6.30
C GLU A 98 -2.29 -15.82 -7.72
N GLN A 99 -3.17 -16.09 -8.69
CA GLN A 99 -2.78 -16.31 -10.09
C GLN A 99 -2.09 -15.09 -10.71
N MET A 100 -2.61 -13.89 -10.42
CA MET A 100 -2.04 -12.62 -10.90
C MET A 100 -0.68 -12.34 -10.24
N SER A 101 -0.56 -12.57 -8.94
CA SER A 101 0.70 -12.42 -8.21
C SER A 101 1.78 -13.37 -8.73
N PHE A 102 1.41 -14.60 -9.09
CA PHE A 102 2.29 -15.59 -9.69
C PHE A 102 2.80 -15.12 -11.05
N PHE A 103 1.89 -14.66 -11.92
CA PHE A 103 2.24 -14.12 -13.24
C PHE A 103 3.24 -12.95 -13.12
N VAL A 104 2.95 -12.00 -12.23
CA VAL A 104 3.82 -10.84 -12.00
C VAL A 104 5.18 -11.26 -11.47
N ARG A 105 5.24 -12.20 -10.51
CA ARG A 105 6.52 -12.74 -9.97
C ARG A 105 7.35 -13.45 -11.05
N ALA A 106 6.70 -14.18 -11.95
CA ALA A 106 7.39 -14.85 -13.06
C ALA A 106 8.08 -13.84 -14.00
N GLY A 107 7.56 -12.62 -14.11
CA GLY A 107 8.18 -11.52 -14.85
C GLY A 107 9.37 -10.85 -14.14
N MET A 108 9.66 -11.19 -12.88
CA MET A 108 10.73 -10.61 -12.05
C MET A 108 10.85 -9.07 -12.13
N PRO A 109 9.79 -8.32 -11.77
CA PRO A 109 9.79 -6.87 -11.86
C PRO A 109 10.87 -6.27 -10.96
N GLN A 110 11.65 -5.32 -11.50
CA GLN A 110 12.72 -4.64 -10.77
C GLN A 110 12.22 -3.41 -9.99
N ASP A 111 11.06 -2.88 -10.38
CA ASP A 111 10.48 -1.67 -9.83
C ASP A 111 8.94 -1.73 -9.86
N MET A 112 8.33 -0.73 -9.22
CA MET A 112 6.88 -0.61 -9.11
C MET A 112 6.18 -0.44 -10.49
N GLN A 113 6.82 0.23 -11.45
CA GLN A 113 6.23 0.48 -12.76
C GLN A 113 6.18 -0.78 -13.63
N ASN A 114 7.27 -1.55 -13.62
CA ASN A 114 7.38 -2.85 -14.27
C ASN A 114 6.37 -3.82 -13.68
N ALA A 115 6.21 -3.85 -12.35
CA ALA A 115 5.17 -4.65 -11.71
C ALA A 115 3.77 -4.23 -12.16
N LEU A 116 3.47 -2.93 -12.20
CA LEU A 116 2.18 -2.42 -12.70
C LEU A 116 1.91 -2.85 -14.14
N ALA A 117 2.91 -2.73 -15.03
CA ALA A 117 2.78 -3.13 -16.43
C ALA A 117 2.48 -4.64 -16.56
N SER A 118 3.21 -5.48 -15.83
CA SER A 118 2.95 -6.93 -15.78
C SER A 118 1.56 -7.25 -15.22
N THR A 119 1.11 -6.53 -14.19
CA THR A 119 -0.22 -6.72 -13.61
C THR A 119 -1.32 -6.34 -14.60
N LYS A 120 -1.17 -5.25 -15.36
CA LYS A 120 -2.12 -4.88 -16.42
C LYS A 120 -2.20 -5.92 -17.52
N MET A 121 -1.07 -6.49 -17.92
CA MET A 121 -1.06 -7.63 -18.86
C MET A 121 -1.82 -8.81 -18.26
N ALA A 122 -1.57 -9.15 -16.99
CA ALA A 122 -2.27 -10.23 -16.32
C ALA A 122 -3.79 -9.98 -16.24
N GLU A 123 -4.21 -8.73 -16.00
CA GLU A 123 -5.61 -8.33 -16.00
C GLU A 123 -6.25 -8.53 -17.38
N ALA A 124 -5.55 -8.14 -18.46
CA ALA A 124 -5.99 -8.35 -19.84
C ALA A 124 -6.13 -9.85 -20.20
N TYR A 125 -5.31 -10.72 -19.60
CA TYR A 125 -5.43 -12.18 -19.73
C TYR A 125 -6.52 -12.80 -18.83
N GLY A 126 -7.16 -12.01 -17.96
CA GLY A 126 -8.27 -12.46 -17.12
C GLY A 126 -7.87 -13.01 -15.74
N TYR A 127 -6.63 -12.80 -15.29
CA TYR A 127 -6.15 -13.30 -14.00
C TYR A 127 -6.68 -12.53 -12.78
N LYS A 128 -7.60 -11.57 -12.96
CA LYS A 128 -8.22 -10.80 -11.87
C LYS A 128 -9.21 -11.61 -11.03
N ARG A 129 -9.55 -12.83 -11.44
CA ARG A 129 -10.49 -13.67 -10.72
C ARG A 129 -9.92 -14.03 -9.35
N HIS A 130 -10.64 -13.63 -8.29
CA HIS A 130 -10.50 -14.26 -6.99
C HIS A 130 -11.13 -15.64 -7.16
N ASP A 131 -10.33 -16.69 -7.32
CA ASP A 131 -10.88 -18.04 -7.35
C ASP A 131 -11.60 -18.31 -6.03
N GLU A 132 -12.93 -18.35 -6.07
CA GLU A 132 -13.68 -19.16 -5.14
C GLU A 132 -13.38 -20.62 -5.48
N SER A 133 -12.61 -21.27 -4.61
CA SER A 133 -12.35 -22.71 -4.56
C SER A 133 -11.41 -23.30 -5.62
N VAL A 134 -10.30 -23.87 -5.13
CA VAL A 134 -9.65 -25.01 -5.80
C VAL A 134 -9.29 -26.06 -4.74
N ASN A 135 -10.31 -26.76 -4.24
CA ASN A 135 -10.20 -28.20 -4.08
C ASN A 135 -10.11 -28.81 -5.50
N ALA A 136 -8.96 -28.71 -6.15
CA ALA A 136 -8.66 -29.50 -7.35
C ALA A 136 -7.29 -30.15 -7.19
N VAL A 137 -7.24 -31.12 -6.30
CA VAL A 137 -6.25 -32.19 -6.41
C VAL A 137 -6.65 -33.03 -7.62
N GLY A 138 -5.86 -32.92 -8.69
CA GLY A 138 -5.69 -33.97 -9.69
C GLY A 138 -6.41 -33.73 -11.00
N PHE A 139 -5.67 -33.25 -12.01
CA PHE A 139 -5.71 -33.85 -13.35
C PHE A 139 -4.50 -33.35 -14.18
N PHE A 140 -3.30 -33.80 -13.82
CA PHE A 140 -2.16 -33.80 -14.74
C PHE A 140 -1.75 -35.25 -14.99
N LYS A 141 -2.08 -35.77 -16.17
CA LYS A 141 -1.25 -36.79 -16.83
C LYS A 141 -1.32 -36.68 -18.34
N ASN A 142 -0.34 -35.93 -18.85
CA ASN A 142 0.43 -36.10 -20.08
C ASN A 142 -0.22 -36.69 -21.33
N LYS A 143 -0.30 -35.84 -22.36
CA LYS A 143 -0.45 -36.20 -23.77
C LYS A 143 0.93 -36.21 -24.46
N SER A 144 1.39 -37.38 -24.90
CA SER A 144 2.46 -37.64 -25.88
C SER A 144 2.64 -39.16 -25.96
N ARG A 145 2.60 -39.88 -27.08
CA ARG A 145 2.96 -39.60 -28.48
C ARG A 145 2.23 -40.60 -29.40
N ASP A 146 1.94 -40.15 -30.62
CA ASP A 146 1.68 -40.97 -31.82
C ASP A 146 2.73 -42.06 -32.06
N ASN A 147 2.33 -43.26 -32.52
CA ASN A 147 2.68 -43.76 -33.87
C ASN A 147 2.00 -45.10 -34.23
N ARG A 148 1.27 -45.07 -35.36
CA ARG A 148 0.99 -46.10 -36.39
C ARG A 148 1.31 -47.58 -36.08
N ARG A 149 0.30 -48.43 -36.31
CA ARG A 149 0.34 -49.51 -37.33
C ARG A 149 -1.07 -49.97 -37.69
N THR A 150 -1.38 -49.84 -38.97
CA THR A 150 -2.47 -50.44 -39.75
C THR A 150 -2.22 -51.94 -40.01
N ALA A 151 -3.27 -52.62 -40.50
CA ALA A 151 -3.39 -53.98 -41.07
C ALA A 151 -4.14 -54.95 -40.12
N ASP A 152 -5.43 -55.20 -40.32
CA ASP A 152 -6.12 -55.96 -41.39
C ASP A 152 -6.33 -57.44 -40.99
N ASP A 153 -7.61 -57.84 -41.03
CA ASP A 153 -8.20 -59.14 -41.33
C ASP A 153 -7.54 -60.44 -40.81
N LYS A 154 -8.22 -61.10 -39.86
CA LYS A 154 -9.04 -62.32 -40.11
C LYS A 154 -9.75 -62.80 -38.84
#